data_AF-A0AA40FPI8-F1
#
_entry.id   AF-A0AA40FPI8-F1
#
_cell.length_a   1.000
_cell.length_b   1.000
_cell.length_c   1.000
_cell.angle_alpha   90.00
_cell.angle_beta   90.00
_cell.angle_gamma   90.00
#
_symmetry.space_group_name_H-M   'P 1'
#
loop_
_entity.id
_entity.type
_entity.pdbx_description
1 polymer ?
#
loop_
_entity_poly.entity_id
_entity_poly.type
_entity_poly.pdbx_seq_one_letter_code
_entity_poly.pdbx_strand_id
1 'polypeptide(L)'
;MQIESGDWSRPNAFIYPQYGGLQYSQAAQLLDLATLDEGSLKFPYSHIAAAAIYHTQGRECALRVSRIPWEQLAPCVKWLTPFATTAAEEDSQCLLRSTIISLESHSGSGLKATVPNIVMDESHRIQTHVVDLNMLERAQQRLVNETPSTDTNESDSNIESGRQSPNESSLLTPPSSSQKNSTTPSRPPPQLHPYT
;
A
#
# COMPACT_ATOMS: atom_id res chain seq x y z
N MET A 1 13.95 0.85 -4.73
CA MET A 1 15.12 1.48 -4.09
C MET A 1 16.31 1.33 -5.02
N GLN A 2 16.55 2.31 -5.86
CA GLN A 2 17.52 2.19 -6.94
C GLN A 2 18.77 2.98 -6.56
N ILE A 3 19.90 2.30 -6.49
CA ILE A 3 21.21 2.94 -6.37
C ILE A 3 21.62 3.26 -7.81
N GLU A 4 21.58 4.54 -8.16
CA GLU A 4 21.94 5.03 -9.49
C GLU A 4 23.38 4.60 -9.82
N SER A 5 23.50 3.63 -10.74
CA SER A 5 24.77 3.16 -11.27
C SER A 5 24.60 2.91 -12.77
N GLY A 6 24.19 3.97 -13.48
CA GLY A 6 24.15 4.01 -14.93
C GLY A 6 24.95 5.20 -15.44
N ASP A 7 26.04 4.94 -16.16
CA ASP A 7 26.72 5.97 -16.95
C ASP A 7 25.82 6.32 -18.15
N TRP A 8 25.07 7.42 -18.02
CA TRP A 8 24.10 7.90 -19.01
C TRP A 8 24.75 8.30 -20.35
N SER A 9 26.08 8.35 -20.44
CA SER A 9 26.80 8.67 -21.68
C SER A 9 26.91 7.49 -22.65
N ARG A 10 26.45 6.29 -22.25
CA ARG A 10 26.40 5.09 -23.10
C ARG A 10 24.95 4.78 -23.50
N PRO A 11 24.57 4.92 -24.78
CA PRO A 11 23.17 4.80 -25.22
C PRO A 11 22.55 3.40 -25.12
N ASN A 12 23.24 2.42 -24.53
CA ASN A 12 22.79 1.03 -24.37
C ASN A 12 23.12 0.43 -22.97
N ALA A 13 23.13 1.25 -21.91
CA ALA A 13 23.32 0.74 -20.56
C ALA A 13 22.09 -0.05 -20.09
N PHE A 14 22.23 -1.37 -19.89
CA PHE A 14 21.19 -2.19 -19.26
C PHE A 14 21.13 -1.90 -17.76
N ILE A 15 19.92 -1.66 -17.26
CA ILE A 15 19.66 -1.45 -15.83
C ILE A 15 19.17 -2.76 -15.23
N TYR A 16 19.92 -3.28 -14.26
CA TYR A 16 19.58 -4.48 -13.53
C TYR A 16 19.05 -4.13 -12.13
N PRO A 17 18.02 -4.85 -11.63
CA PRO A 17 17.55 -4.67 -10.26
C PRO A 17 18.64 -5.08 -9.28
N GLN A 18 19.00 -4.16 -8.40
CA GLN A 18 20.02 -4.33 -7.36
C GLN A 18 19.47 -3.85 -6.01
N TYR A 19 18.35 -4.44 -5.59
CA TYR A 19 17.67 -4.13 -4.33
C TYR A 19 17.21 -5.40 -3.64
N GLY A 20 17.18 -5.41 -2.31
CA GLY A 20 16.77 -6.61 -1.57
C GLY A 20 15.28 -6.90 -1.73
N GLY A 21 14.95 -8.17 -2.05
CA GLY A 21 13.57 -8.63 -2.17
C GLY A 21 12.79 -8.54 -0.86
N LEU A 22 13.44 -8.80 0.29
CA LEU A 22 12.81 -8.71 1.60
C LEU A 22 12.31 -7.28 1.88
N GLN A 23 13.18 -6.27 1.74
CA GLN A 23 12.79 -4.89 2.01
C GLN A 23 11.76 -4.38 1.00
N TYR A 24 11.79 -4.90 -0.23
CA TYR A 24 10.74 -4.65 -1.22
C TYR A 24 9.40 -5.22 -0.74
N SER A 25 9.36 -6.48 -0.34
CA SER A 25 8.13 -7.15 0.11
C SER A 25 7.53 -6.48 1.33
N GLN A 26 8.37 -6.09 2.31
CA GLN A 26 7.91 -5.36 3.50
C GLN A 26 7.31 -4.00 3.14
N ALA A 27 7.92 -3.27 2.21
CA ALA A 27 7.40 -1.99 1.75
C ALA A 27 6.09 -2.18 0.96
N ALA A 28 6.01 -3.22 0.12
CA ALA A 28 4.82 -3.55 -0.66
C ALA A 28 3.64 -3.94 0.24
N GLN A 29 3.86 -4.81 1.24
CA GLN A 29 2.83 -5.21 2.20
C GLN A 29 2.30 -4.03 3.02
N LEU A 30 3.19 -3.11 3.44
CA LEU A 30 2.77 -1.87 4.10
C LEU A 30 1.91 -1.00 3.18
N LEU A 31 2.27 -0.89 1.90
CA LEU A 31 1.46 -0.16 0.92
C LEU A 31 0.12 -0.83 0.67
N ASP A 32 0.09 -2.16 0.54
CA ASP A 32 -1.14 -2.94 0.37
C ASP A 32 -2.10 -2.68 1.53
N LEU A 33 -1.61 -2.68 2.77
CA LEU A 33 -2.41 -2.36 3.95
C LEU A 33 -2.88 -0.91 3.98
N ALA A 34 -1.98 0.05 3.74
CA ALA A 34 -2.31 1.47 3.83
C ALA A 34 -3.28 1.92 2.73
N THR A 35 -3.23 1.31 1.56
CA THR A 35 -4.12 1.65 0.43
C THR A 35 -5.53 1.11 0.57
N LEU A 36 -5.78 0.20 1.52
CA LEU A 36 -7.14 -0.17 1.92
C LEU A 36 -7.85 0.96 2.68
N ASP A 37 -7.10 1.89 3.29
CA ASP A 37 -7.63 3.08 3.94
C ASP A 37 -7.75 4.25 2.95
N GLU A 38 -8.91 4.90 2.92
CA GLU A 38 -9.15 6.05 2.04
C GLU A 38 -8.26 7.26 2.36
N GLY A 39 -7.71 7.34 3.58
CA GLY A 39 -6.77 8.37 4.01
C GLY A 39 -5.49 8.38 3.18
N SER A 40 -5.14 7.27 2.53
CA SER A 40 -4.02 7.20 1.58
C SER A 40 -4.15 8.20 0.43
N LEU A 41 -5.39 8.51 0.01
CA LEU A 41 -5.69 9.43 -1.10
C LEU A 41 -5.36 10.89 -0.78
N LYS A 42 -5.08 11.23 0.50
CA LYS A 42 -4.60 12.55 0.91
C LYS A 42 -3.16 12.83 0.49
N PHE A 43 -2.42 11.79 0.07
CA PHE A 43 -1.01 11.88 -0.27
C PHE A 43 -0.74 11.46 -1.72
N PRO A 44 0.25 12.08 -2.40
CA PRO A 44 0.71 11.58 -3.69
C PRO A 44 1.28 10.17 -3.56
N TYR A 45 1.14 9.35 -4.61
CA TYR A 45 1.70 7.99 -4.64
C TYR A 45 3.21 7.96 -4.41
N SER A 46 3.93 9.00 -4.83
CA SER A 46 5.36 9.15 -4.55
C SER A 46 5.65 9.33 -3.05
N HIS A 47 4.78 10.01 -2.31
CA HIS A 47 4.94 10.26 -0.88
C HIS A 47 4.64 9.00 -0.07
N ILE A 48 3.57 8.28 -0.39
CA ILE A 48 3.23 7.04 0.31
C ILE A 48 4.32 5.96 0.07
N ALA A 49 4.85 5.86 -1.15
CA ALA A 49 5.97 4.96 -1.45
C ALA A 49 7.25 5.36 -0.70
N ALA A 50 7.58 6.66 -0.65
CA ALA A 50 8.73 7.14 0.12
C ALA A 50 8.55 6.94 1.64
N ALA A 51 7.33 7.09 2.15
CA ALA A 51 7.00 6.84 3.55
C ALA A 51 7.08 5.34 3.90
N ALA A 52 6.68 4.45 3.00
CA ALA A 52 6.86 3.01 3.19
C ALA A 52 8.36 2.64 3.22
N ILE A 53 9.17 3.27 2.37
CA ILE A 53 10.62 3.14 2.41
C ILE A 53 11.20 3.67 3.73
N TYR A 54 10.66 4.77 4.27
CA TYR A 54 11.07 5.30 5.57
C TYR A 54 10.87 4.27 6.68
N HIS A 55 9.72 3.61 6.73
CA HIS A 55 9.39 2.65 7.80
C HIS A 55 10.16 1.33 7.67
N THR A 56 10.58 0.94 6.47
CA THR A 56 11.32 -0.30 6.23
C THR A 56 12.84 -0.13 6.26
N GLN A 57 13.36 1.03 5.83
CA GLN A 57 14.78 1.24 5.57
C GLN A 57 15.31 2.57 6.14
N GLY A 58 14.47 3.32 6.83
CA GLY A 58 14.87 4.52 7.57
C GLY A 58 14.85 5.82 6.76
N ARG A 59 14.98 6.92 7.50
CA ARG A 59 14.85 8.29 6.99
C ARG A 59 15.84 8.64 5.89
N GLU A 60 17.12 8.36 6.12
CA GLU A 60 18.19 8.72 5.18
C GLU A 60 17.93 8.10 3.80
N CYS A 61 17.56 6.81 3.78
CA CYS A 61 17.29 6.09 2.56
C CYS A 61 16.09 6.67 1.81
N ALA A 62 14.97 6.90 2.52
CA ALA A 62 13.76 7.48 1.94
C ALA A 62 14.03 8.84 1.28
N LEU A 63 14.72 9.75 1.96
CA LEU A 63 15.04 11.08 1.43
C LEU A 63 16.00 11.00 0.23
N ARG A 64 17.01 10.12 0.31
CA ARG A 64 18.00 9.94 -0.76
C ARG A 64 17.38 9.44 -2.06
N VAL A 65 16.47 8.46 -2.00
CA VAL A 65 15.90 7.84 -3.21
C VAL A 65 14.68 8.57 -3.76
N SER A 66 13.89 9.23 -2.91
CA SER A 66 12.72 9.97 -3.35
C SER A 66 13.03 11.41 -3.77
N ARG A 67 14.12 11.98 -3.22
CA ARG A 67 14.45 13.42 -3.34
C ARG A 67 13.35 14.35 -2.82
N ILE A 68 12.44 13.84 -2.00
CA ILE A 68 11.38 14.62 -1.34
C ILE A 68 11.97 15.24 -0.06
N PRO A 69 11.81 16.55 0.17
CA PRO A 69 12.28 17.18 1.40
C PRO A 69 11.48 16.68 2.61
N TRP A 70 12.12 16.65 3.78
CA TRP A 70 11.52 16.06 4.98
C TRP A 70 10.20 16.74 5.38
N GLU A 71 10.10 18.04 5.19
CA GLU A 71 8.94 18.86 5.55
C GLU A 71 7.70 18.41 4.76
N GLN A 72 7.88 17.94 3.52
CA GLN A 72 6.81 17.41 2.69
C GLN A 72 6.53 15.93 2.99
N LEU A 73 7.55 15.16 3.35
CA LEU A 73 7.42 13.72 3.61
C LEU A 73 6.86 13.41 5.00
N ALA A 74 7.19 14.20 6.02
CA ALA A 74 6.90 13.95 7.42
C ALA A 74 5.40 13.74 7.73
N PRO A 75 4.44 14.50 7.14
CA PRO A 75 3.02 14.26 7.38
C PRO A 75 2.56 12.87 6.91
N CYS A 76 3.06 12.42 5.75
CA CYS A 76 2.74 11.11 5.20
C CYS A 76 3.37 9.99 6.04
N VAL A 77 4.63 10.16 6.45
CA VAL A 77 5.32 9.23 7.35
C VAL A 77 4.57 9.08 8.66
N LYS A 78 4.15 10.19 9.27
CA LYS A 78 3.38 10.19 10.51
C LYS A 78 2.07 9.42 10.33
N TRP A 79 1.29 9.74 9.30
CA TRP A 79 0.02 9.05 9.01
C TRP A 79 0.21 7.54 8.75
N LEU A 80 1.33 7.14 8.13
CA LEU A 80 1.60 5.74 7.81
C LEU A 80 2.09 4.91 9.02
N THR A 81 2.51 5.56 10.11
CA THR A 81 3.03 4.92 11.33
C THR A 81 2.13 3.80 11.89
N PRO A 82 0.84 4.00 12.16
CA PRO A 82 -0.01 2.94 12.73
C PRO A 82 -0.11 1.71 11.82
N PHE A 83 -0.12 1.90 10.50
CA PHE A 83 -0.12 0.81 9.52
C PHE A 83 1.22 0.06 9.54
N ALA A 84 2.34 0.79 9.63
CA ALA A 84 3.67 0.21 9.72
C ALA A 84 3.84 -0.63 10.99
N THR A 85 3.34 -0.16 12.12
CA THR A 85 3.33 -0.94 13.37
C THR A 85 2.50 -2.21 13.24
N THR A 86 1.32 -2.15 12.63
CA THR A 86 0.49 -3.35 12.40
C THR A 86 1.14 -4.36 11.48
N ALA A 87 1.77 -3.91 10.39
CA ALA A 87 2.49 -4.79 9.47
C ALA A 87 3.70 -5.46 10.14
N ALA A 88 4.47 -4.72 10.94
CA ALA A 88 5.65 -5.25 11.63
C ALA A 88 5.32 -6.33 12.69
N GLU A 89 4.18 -6.21 13.38
CA GLU A 89 3.70 -7.21 14.32
C GLU A 89 3.33 -8.53 13.62
N GLU A 90 2.75 -8.45 12.43
CA GLU A 90 2.38 -9.63 11.64
C GLU A 90 3.63 -10.30 11.04
N ASP A 91 4.56 -9.50 10.51
CA ASP A 91 5.85 -10.00 10.01
C ASP A 91 6.65 -10.72 11.10
N SER A 92 6.64 -10.21 12.32
CA SER A 92 7.28 -10.89 13.45
C SER A 92 6.67 -12.27 13.72
N GLN A 93 5.36 -12.44 13.49
CA GLN A 93 4.68 -13.73 13.61
C GLN A 93 4.94 -14.64 12.40
N CYS A 94 5.14 -14.07 11.21
CA CYS A 94 5.40 -14.79 9.98
C CYS A 94 6.86 -15.25 9.85
N LEU A 95 7.84 -14.44 10.27
CA LEU A 95 9.26 -14.81 10.32
C LEU A 95 9.54 -15.95 11.31
N LEU A 96 8.74 -16.09 12.37
CA LEU A 96 8.77 -17.27 13.24
C LEU A 96 8.25 -18.54 12.52
N ARG A 97 7.50 -18.40 11.43
CA ARG A 97 6.97 -19.51 10.62
C ARG A 97 7.78 -19.81 9.36
N SER A 98 8.47 -18.82 8.80
CA SER A 98 9.21 -18.92 7.54
C SER A 98 10.73 -18.90 7.76
N THR A 99 11.28 -19.89 8.44
CA THR A 99 12.71 -20.23 8.32
C THR A 99 12.97 -20.86 6.95
N ILE A 100 12.82 -20.09 5.87
CA ILE A 100 13.33 -20.47 4.55
C ILE A 100 14.71 -19.85 4.43
N ILE A 101 15.72 -20.70 4.62
CA ILE A 101 17.12 -20.40 4.40
C ILE A 101 17.29 -20.07 2.91
N SER A 102 17.63 -18.82 2.61
CA SER A 102 18.12 -18.43 1.29
C SER A 102 19.41 -19.21 1.01
N LEU A 103 19.31 -20.26 0.19
CA LEU A 103 20.47 -21.03 -0.26
C LEU A 103 21.32 -20.12 -1.15
N GLU A 104 22.38 -19.53 -0.60
CA GLU A 104 23.35 -18.78 -1.39
C GLU A 104 24.03 -19.73 -2.39
N SER A 105 23.62 -19.64 -3.65
CA SER A 105 24.34 -20.24 -4.76
C SER A 105 25.59 -19.39 -5.02
N HIS A 106 26.71 -19.76 -4.38
CA HIS A 106 28.04 -19.21 -4.64
C HIS A 106 28.63 -19.79 -5.94
N SER A 107 28.04 -19.45 -7.08
CA SER A 107 28.65 -19.71 -8.39
C SER A 107 29.02 -18.38 -9.02
N GLY A 108 30.29 -17.97 -8.89
CA GLY A 108 30.85 -16.73 -9.42
C GLY A 108 31.03 -16.70 -10.94
N SER A 109 30.01 -17.13 -11.69
CA SER A 109 30.01 -17.16 -13.16
C SER A 109 28.73 -16.52 -13.72
N GLY A 110 28.81 -15.96 -14.92
CA GLY A 110 27.68 -15.31 -15.59
C GLY A 110 27.40 -13.89 -15.10
N LEU A 111 26.13 -13.47 -15.15
CA LEU A 111 25.72 -12.08 -14.92
C LEU A 111 26.07 -11.55 -13.52
N LYS A 112 26.16 -12.44 -12.50
CA LYS A 112 26.64 -12.09 -11.15
C LYS A 112 28.09 -11.60 -11.11
N ALA A 113 28.95 -12.00 -12.05
CA ALA A 113 30.33 -11.54 -12.10
C ALA A 113 30.43 -10.08 -12.59
N THR A 114 29.54 -9.68 -13.52
CA THR A 114 29.47 -8.32 -14.06
C THR A 114 28.62 -7.40 -13.19
N VAL A 115 27.60 -7.95 -12.51
CA VAL A 115 26.64 -7.22 -11.68
C VAL A 115 26.55 -7.92 -10.32
N PRO A 116 27.42 -7.58 -9.36
CA PRO A 116 27.58 -8.34 -8.12
C PRO A 116 26.32 -8.38 -7.25
N ASN A 117 25.49 -7.33 -7.32
CA ASN A 117 24.26 -7.21 -6.53
C ASN A 117 22.99 -7.53 -7.34
N ILE A 118 23.11 -8.25 -8.46
CA ILE A 118 21.92 -8.59 -9.24
C ILE A 118 20.99 -9.52 -8.46
N VAL A 119 19.72 -9.13 -8.45
CA VAL A 119 18.64 -9.95 -7.92
C VAL A 119 18.26 -10.97 -8.98
N MET A 120 18.51 -12.26 -8.68
CA MET A 120 18.18 -13.37 -9.58
C MET A 120 16.82 -13.99 -9.27
N ASP A 121 16.38 -13.88 -8.01
CA ASP A 121 15.05 -14.29 -7.57
C ASP A 121 14.12 -13.08 -7.57
N GLU A 122 13.14 -13.08 -8.47
CA GLU A 122 12.18 -12.00 -8.64
C GLU A 122 10.82 -12.32 -7.97
N SER A 123 10.79 -13.30 -7.07
CA SER A 123 9.59 -13.73 -6.34
C SER A 123 8.89 -12.59 -5.61
N HIS A 124 9.64 -11.60 -5.10
CA HIS A 124 9.12 -10.40 -4.43
C HIS A 124 8.23 -9.52 -5.30
N ARG A 125 8.21 -9.72 -6.63
CA ARG A 125 7.38 -8.95 -7.56
C ARG A 125 5.98 -9.53 -7.76
N ILE A 126 5.73 -10.73 -7.25
CA ILE A 126 4.42 -11.37 -7.33
C ILE A 126 3.52 -10.73 -6.27
N GLN A 127 2.37 -10.20 -6.67
CA GLN A 127 1.38 -9.67 -5.73
C GLN A 127 0.91 -10.78 -4.81
N THR A 128 0.88 -10.50 -3.51
CA THR A 128 0.40 -11.42 -2.49
C THR A 128 -0.84 -10.86 -1.79
N HIS A 129 -1.57 -11.73 -1.09
CA HIS A 129 -2.73 -11.37 -0.26
C HIS A 129 -2.44 -11.71 1.21
N VAL A 130 -1.31 -11.23 1.73
CA VAL A 130 -0.91 -11.44 3.13
C VAL A 130 -1.62 -10.47 4.08
N VAL A 131 -2.08 -9.34 3.56
CA VAL A 131 -2.85 -8.34 4.31
C VAL A 131 -4.33 -8.71 4.34
N ASP A 132 -4.93 -8.65 5.53
CA ASP A 132 -6.37 -8.84 5.74
C ASP A 132 -7.07 -7.59 6.33
N LEU A 133 -8.40 -7.62 6.39
CA LEU A 133 -9.20 -6.52 6.93
C LEU A 133 -9.08 -6.35 8.45
N ASN A 134 -8.67 -7.41 9.17
CA ASN A 134 -8.43 -7.32 10.61
C ASN A 134 -7.15 -6.52 10.91
N MET A 135 -6.13 -6.62 10.05
CA MET A 135 -4.97 -5.72 10.09
C MET A 135 -5.40 -4.26 9.85
N LEU A 136 -6.29 -4.01 8.90
CA LEU A 136 -6.80 -2.66 8.65
C LEU A 136 -7.52 -2.10 9.87
N GLU A 137 -8.45 -2.86 10.47
CA GLU A 137 -9.19 -2.43 11.66
C GLU A 137 -8.24 -2.08 12.83
N ARG A 138 -7.23 -2.92 13.07
CA ARG A 138 -6.18 -2.62 14.08
C ARG A 138 -5.40 -1.35 13.78
N ALA A 139 -5.02 -1.14 12.52
CA ALA A 139 -4.29 0.06 12.12
C ALA A 139 -5.14 1.33 12.28
N GLN A 140 -6.42 1.29 11.89
CA GLN A 140 -7.34 2.42 12.06
C GLN A 140 -7.59 2.74 13.54
N GLN A 141 -7.74 1.73 14.39
CA GLN A 141 -7.86 1.93 15.84
C GLN A 141 -6.64 2.67 16.42
N ARG A 142 -5.43 2.33 15.95
CA ARG A 142 -4.20 3.02 16.36
C ARG A 142 -4.16 4.45 15.87
N LEU A 143 -4.59 4.69 14.63
CA LEU A 143 -4.64 6.03 14.04
C LEU A 143 -5.55 6.97 14.86
N VAL A 144 -6.71 6.48 15.32
CA VAL A 144 -7.64 7.24 16.19
C VAL A 144 -7.03 7.50 17.57
N ASN A 145 -6.31 6.53 18.13
CA ASN A 145 -5.68 6.70 19.45
C ASN A 145 -4.50 7.70 19.42
N GLU A 146 -3.82 7.86 18.28
CA GLU A 146 -2.72 8.81 18.11
C GLU A 146 -3.17 10.25 17.83
N THR A 147 -4.43 10.49 17.45
CA THR A 147 -5.00 11.83 17.34
C THR A 147 -5.40 12.33 18.74
N PRO A 148 -4.70 13.32 19.33
CA PRO A 148 -5.10 13.84 20.64
C PRO A 148 -6.43 14.57 20.51
N SER A 149 -7.39 14.20 21.35
CA SER A 149 -8.66 14.90 21.52
C SER A 149 -8.41 16.30 22.08
N THR A 150 -8.16 17.29 21.23
CA THR A 150 -8.52 18.67 21.54
C THR A 150 -9.99 18.83 21.21
N ASP A 151 -10.85 18.57 22.20
CA ASP A 151 -12.14 19.24 22.43
C ASP A 151 -12.84 18.56 23.63
N THR A 152 -12.51 19.03 24.83
CA THR A 152 -13.29 18.79 26.04
C THR A 152 -13.41 20.11 26.79
N ASN A 153 -14.63 20.66 26.81
CA ASN A 153 -15.27 21.65 27.69
C ASN A 153 -16.43 22.22 26.84
N GLU A 154 -17.69 21.88 27.05
CA GLU A 154 -18.52 22.37 28.16
C GLU A 154 -19.58 21.36 28.64
N SER A 155 -19.95 21.58 29.90
CA SER A 155 -20.72 20.73 30.80
C SER A 155 -22.25 20.83 30.64
N ASP A 156 -22.91 19.72 30.97
CA ASP A 156 -24.22 19.59 31.62
C ASP A 156 -25.42 20.45 31.16
N SER A 157 -26.41 19.79 30.54
CA SER A 157 -27.77 19.80 31.09
C SER A 157 -28.58 18.56 30.69
N ASN A 158 -28.87 17.77 31.70
CA ASN A 158 -29.85 16.69 31.77
C ASN A 158 -31.27 17.21 31.46
N ILE A 159 -31.94 16.68 30.42
CA ILE A 159 -33.41 16.59 30.34
C ILE A 159 -33.78 15.21 29.78
N GLU A 160 -34.21 14.36 30.69
CA GLU A 160 -34.96 13.14 30.46
C GLU A 160 -36.42 13.51 30.12
N SER A 161 -36.91 13.18 28.92
CA SER A 161 -38.32 12.82 28.70
C SER A 161 -38.50 12.21 27.32
N GLY A 162 -38.97 10.96 27.30
CA GLY A 162 -38.93 10.10 26.12
C GLY A 162 -39.87 10.46 24.96
N ARG A 163 -39.64 9.78 23.84
CA ARG A 163 -40.66 9.27 22.91
C ARG A 163 -39.98 8.38 21.85
N GLN A 164 -40.33 7.10 21.93
CA GLN A 164 -40.66 6.22 20.81
C GLN A 164 -39.72 6.22 19.59
N SER A 165 -39.03 5.08 19.45
CA SER A 165 -38.47 4.56 18.20
C SER A 165 -39.48 4.63 17.04
N PRO A 166 -39.04 5.11 15.86
CA PRO A 166 -39.66 4.73 14.60
C PRO A 166 -38.60 4.14 13.64
N ASN A 167 -38.81 2.85 13.36
CA ASN A 167 -38.57 2.20 12.07
C ASN A 167 -37.12 2.06 11.58
N GLU A 168 -36.55 0.92 11.94
CA GLU A 168 -35.97 -0.06 11.00
C GLU A 168 -36.36 0.19 9.53
N SER A 169 -35.35 0.31 8.65
CA SER A 169 -35.37 0.15 7.18
C SER A 169 -34.77 1.34 6.42
N SER A 170 -33.51 1.68 6.71
CA SER A 170 -32.62 2.34 5.75
C SER A 170 -31.57 1.36 5.21
N LEU A 171 -31.99 0.13 4.90
CA LEU A 171 -31.20 -0.78 4.09
C LEU A 171 -31.20 -0.26 2.65
N LEU A 172 -30.15 0.47 2.28
CA LEU A 172 -29.80 0.81 0.90
C LEU A 172 -29.38 -0.46 0.16
N THR A 173 -30.33 -1.34 -0.14
CA THR A 173 -30.10 -2.41 -1.12
C THR A 173 -30.43 -1.89 -2.52
N PRO A 174 -29.62 -2.23 -3.53
CA PRO A 174 -29.96 -1.93 -4.91
C PRO A 174 -31.25 -2.65 -5.32
N PRO A 175 -32.08 -2.06 -6.20
CA PRO A 175 -33.34 -2.67 -6.61
C PRO A 175 -33.10 -4.01 -7.31
N SER A 176 -34.01 -4.95 -7.06
CA SER A 176 -33.95 -6.32 -7.59
C SER A 176 -34.03 -6.35 -9.13
N SER A 177 -33.20 -7.18 -9.75
CA SER A 177 -32.94 -7.24 -11.21
C SER A 177 -34.19 -7.42 -12.09
N SER A 178 -35.27 -7.96 -11.52
CA SER A 178 -36.51 -8.27 -12.22
C SER A 178 -37.38 -7.05 -12.60
N GLN A 179 -36.99 -5.82 -12.22
CA GLN A 179 -37.73 -4.58 -12.51
C GLN A 179 -37.05 -3.66 -13.54
N LYS A 180 -36.27 -4.21 -14.48
CA LYS A 180 -35.82 -3.42 -15.64
C LYS A 180 -36.89 -3.38 -16.71
N ASN A 181 -37.66 -2.30 -16.75
CA ASN A 181 -38.50 -1.96 -17.89
C ASN A 181 -37.57 -1.45 -19.01
N SER A 182 -37.06 -2.36 -19.86
CA SER A 182 -36.26 -1.98 -21.02
C SER A 182 -37.17 -1.54 -22.16
N THR A 183 -37.21 -0.25 -22.47
CA THR A 183 -37.48 0.22 -23.83
C THR A 183 -36.25 0.96 -24.32
N THR A 184 -35.22 0.19 -24.68
CA THR A 184 -34.06 0.68 -25.41
C THR A 184 -34.24 0.32 -26.89
N PRO A 185 -34.17 1.29 -27.82
CA PRO A 185 -34.24 1.00 -29.25
C PRO A 185 -33.03 0.17 -29.69
N SER A 186 -33.27 -0.74 -30.63
CA SER A 186 -32.29 -1.69 -31.16
C SER A 186 -31.09 -0.99 -31.80
N ARG A 187 -29.89 -1.28 -31.29
CA ARG A 187 -28.62 -0.88 -31.88
C ARG A 187 -28.32 -1.78 -33.09
N PRO A 188 -28.09 -1.24 -34.30
CA PRO A 188 -27.68 -2.06 -35.43
C PRO A 188 -26.26 -2.62 -35.21
N PRO A 189 -25.97 -3.82 -35.75
CA PRO A 189 -24.67 -4.47 -35.57
C PRO A 189 -23.54 -3.69 -36.24
N PRO A 190 -22.33 -3.72 -35.68
CA PRO A 190 -21.16 -3.05 -36.26
C PRO A 190 -20.78 -3.70 -37.59
N GLN A 191 -20.65 -2.88 -38.63
CA GLN A 191 -20.16 -3.28 -39.94
C GLN A 191 -18.65 -3.56 -39.84
N LEU A 192 -18.26 -4.81 -40.11
CA LEU A 192 -16.86 -5.22 -40.23
C LEU A 192 -16.35 -4.79 -41.61
N HIS A 193 -15.50 -3.76 -41.66
CA HIS A 193 -14.73 -3.48 -42.86
C HIS A 193 -13.42 -4.28 -42.85
N PRO A 194 -13.08 -4.99 -43.94
CA PRO A 194 -11.80 -5.68 -44.06
C PRO A 194 -10.66 -4.65 -44.18
N TYR A 195 -9.61 -4.83 -43.37
CA TYR A 195 -8.35 -4.13 -43.55
C TYR A 195 -7.71 -4.59 -44.86
N THR A 196 -7.41 -3.63 -45.75
CA THR A 196 -6.57 -3.85 -46.93
C THR A 196 -5.21 -3.22 -46.69
#